data_AF-B1G472-F1
#
_entry.id   AF-B1G472-F1
#
_cell.length_a   1.000
_cell.length_b   1.000
_cell.length_c   1.000
_cell.angle_alpha   90.00
_cell.angle_beta   90.00
_cell.angle_gamma   90.00
#
_symmetry.space_group_name_H-M   'P 1'
#
loop_
_entity.id
_entity.type
_entity.pdbx_description
1 polymer ?
#
loop_
_entity_poly.entity_id
_entity_poly.type
_entity_poly.pdbx_seq_one_letter_code
_entity_poly.pdbx_strand_id
1 'polypeptide(L)'
;MSHIIAGRLDELPSDIRRQLGSFRHKVFIQRLHWEIPGVPHDATSEWDQFDAQATVHLVALSADGQVCGCARLMPTTGPCLLRDVFPQLVSPGSLPASPSIWELSRFAASGLPDHRTGSTSGMSLFPYAMALALSFGATRVVGVLSHSVARLYRRFGLDLRDIGVGAAPGRASVVASSIDLGPASFHRLGCDPVTLLNAITLVGEHLPPEPCMPACFHPAQANPLASGGRGDGPLPVCDNSTAHTRAIV
;
A
#
# COMPACT_ATOMS: atom_id res chain seq x y z
N MET A 1 16.33 -7.74 -13.00
CA MET A 1 15.34 -6.68 -12.74
C MET A 1 14.54 -7.07 -11.51
N SER A 2 14.11 -6.10 -10.69
CA SER A 2 13.14 -6.40 -9.63
C SER A 2 11.81 -6.79 -10.26
N HIS A 3 11.15 -7.81 -9.72
CA HIS A 3 9.85 -8.28 -10.19
C HIS A 3 8.83 -8.22 -9.07
N ILE A 4 7.56 -8.07 -9.43
CA ILE A 4 6.46 -7.91 -8.48
C ILE A 4 5.47 -9.06 -8.72
N ILE A 5 5.12 -9.74 -7.65
CA ILE A 5 4.15 -10.84 -7.65
C ILE A 5 2.97 -10.47 -6.76
N ALA A 6 1.76 -10.85 -7.15
CA ALA A 6 0.59 -10.68 -6.29
C ALA A 6 -0.33 -11.89 -6.32
N GLY A 7 -0.96 -12.18 -5.20
CA GLY A 7 -1.89 -13.31 -5.05
C GLY A 7 -2.34 -13.47 -3.61
N ARG A 8 -3.22 -14.44 -3.36
CA ARG A 8 -3.58 -14.82 -1.99
C ARG A 8 -2.44 -15.58 -1.33
N LEU A 9 -2.44 -15.59 0.00
CA LEU A 9 -1.35 -16.19 0.76
C LEU A 9 -1.14 -17.69 0.46
N ASP A 10 -2.22 -18.43 0.26
CA ASP A 10 -2.19 -19.86 -0.08
C ASP A 10 -1.77 -20.14 -1.53
N GLU A 11 -1.99 -19.18 -2.43
CA GLU A 11 -1.65 -19.24 -3.86
C GLU A 11 -0.19 -18.83 -4.14
N LEU A 12 0.43 -18.06 -3.25
CA LEU A 12 1.83 -17.65 -3.42
C LEU A 12 2.78 -18.87 -3.41
N PRO A 13 3.83 -18.88 -4.26
CA PRO A 13 4.88 -19.89 -4.21
C PRO A 13 5.45 -20.05 -2.79
N SER A 14 5.67 -21.29 -2.37
CA SER A 14 5.97 -21.61 -0.97
C SER A 14 7.24 -20.95 -0.43
N ASP A 15 8.23 -20.73 -1.29
CA ASP A 15 9.46 -20.01 -1.02
C ASP A 15 9.20 -18.51 -0.83
N ILE A 16 8.42 -17.89 -1.72
CA ILE A 16 8.02 -16.48 -1.62
C ILE A 16 7.19 -16.25 -0.36
N ARG A 17 6.24 -17.13 -0.05
CA ARG A 17 5.43 -17.07 1.18
C ARG A 17 6.30 -17.08 2.43
N ARG A 18 7.28 -17.99 2.50
CA ARG A 18 8.21 -18.09 3.63
C ARG A 18 9.07 -16.84 3.76
N GLN A 19 9.62 -16.35 2.64
CA GLN A 19 10.40 -15.12 2.62
C GLN A 19 9.57 -13.91 3.03
N LEU A 20 8.31 -13.81 2.58
CA LEU A 20 7.39 -12.75 2.94
C LEU A 20 7.14 -12.72 4.45
N GLY A 21 6.84 -13.86 5.07
CA GLY A 21 6.65 -13.96 6.53
C GLY A 21 7.88 -13.50 7.30
N SER A 22 9.07 -13.95 6.90
CA SER A 22 10.35 -13.50 7.50
C SER A 22 10.61 -12.01 7.27
N PHE A 23 10.34 -11.48 6.07
CA PHE A 23 10.50 -10.06 5.76
C PHE A 23 9.58 -9.20 6.63
N ARG A 24 8.30 -9.57 6.73
CA ARG A 24 7.31 -8.92 7.58
C ARG A 24 7.75 -8.92 9.04
N HIS A 25 8.22 -10.06 9.55
CA HIS A 25 8.75 -10.17 10.91
C HIS A 25 9.93 -9.20 11.16
N LYS A 26 10.93 -9.20 10.27
CA LYS A 26 12.08 -8.29 10.35
C LYS A 26 11.66 -6.82 10.35
N VAL A 27 10.69 -6.44 9.51
CA VAL A 27 10.25 -5.06 9.39
C VAL A 27 9.34 -4.64 10.54
N PHE A 28 8.22 -5.32 10.74
CA PHE A 28 7.15 -4.86 11.64
C PHE A 28 7.47 -5.17 13.10
N ILE A 29 8.06 -6.33 13.39
CA ILE A 29 8.35 -6.73 14.77
C ILE A 29 9.75 -6.29 15.18
N GLN A 30 10.80 -6.71 14.46
CA GLN A 30 12.18 -6.44 14.91
C GLN A 30 12.58 -4.98 14.77
N ARG A 31 12.24 -4.33 13.64
CA ARG A 31 12.66 -2.94 13.37
C ARG A 31 11.67 -1.91 13.90
N LEU A 32 10.37 -2.13 13.70
CA LEU A 32 9.33 -1.17 14.12
C LEU A 32 8.77 -1.44 15.51
N HIS A 33 9.14 -2.57 16.13
CA HIS A 33 8.71 -2.95 17.48
C HIS A 33 7.19 -2.97 17.66
N TRP A 34 6.45 -3.42 16.63
CA TRP A 34 5.01 -3.63 16.74
C TRP A 34 4.72 -4.85 17.61
N GLU A 35 3.76 -4.69 18.51
CA GLU A 35 3.20 -5.76 19.34
C GLU A 35 1.90 -6.24 18.70
N ILE A 36 1.97 -7.34 17.94
CA ILE A 36 0.85 -7.88 17.18
C ILE A 36 0.21 -9.01 17.99
N PRO A 37 -1.11 -8.94 18.30
CA PRO A 37 -1.81 -10.00 19.01
C PRO A 37 -1.65 -11.36 18.31
N GLY A 38 -1.31 -12.40 19.08
CA GLY A 38 -1.19 -13.76 18.56
C GLY A 38 0.14 -14.10 17.91
N VAL A 39 1.09 -13.16 17.81
CA VAL A 39 2.46 -13.45 17.33
C VAL A 39 3.42 -13.62 18.52
N PRO A 40 3.99 -14.83 18.73
CA PRO A 40 4.96 -15.07 19.80
C PRO A 40 6.23 -14.22 19.66
N HIS A 41 6.89 -13.92 20.78
CA HIS A 41 8.15 -13.16 20.78
C HIS A 41 9.32 -13.89 20.08
N ASP A 42 9.29 -15.22 20.04
CA ASP A 42 10.26 -16.09 19.38
C ASP A 42 9.87 -16.46 17.94
N ALA A 43 8.81 -15.85 17.41
CA ALA A 43 8.40 -16.06 16.03
C ALA A 43 9.52 -15.65 15.05
N THR A 44 9.58 -16.34 13.92
CA THR A 44 10.50 -16.00 12.80
C THR A 44 9.74 -15.51 11.57
N SER A 45 8.40 -15.47 11.65
CA SER A 45 7.49 -15.02 10.60
C SER A 45 6.34 -14.25 11.22
N GLU A 46 5.84 -13.23 10.52
CA GLU A 46 4.68 -12.42 10.97
C GLU A 46 3.48 -12.70 10.08
N TRP A 47 2.42 -13.20 10.72
CA TRP A 47 1.09 -13.40 10.16
C TRP A 47 0.06 -13.03 11.23
N ASP A 48 -1.04 -12.42 10.83
CA ASP A 48 -2.15 -12.07 11.71
C ASP A 48 -3.48 -12.64 11.19
N GLN A 49 -4.57 -12.41 11.92
CA GLN A 49 -5.91 -12.87 11.57
C GLN A 49 -6.47 -12.33 10.24
N PHE A 50 -5.86 -11.29 9.66
CA PHE A 50 -6.28 -10.69 8.39
C PHE A 50 -5.55 -11.28 7.19
N ASP A 51 -4.59 -12.18 7.40
CA ASP A 51 -3.96 -12.99 6.36
C ASP A 51 -4.87 -14.16 5.92
N ALA A 52 -6.14 -13.83 5.67
CA ALA A 52 -7.22 -14.75 5.33
C ALA A 52 -7.43 -14.87 3.81
N GLN A 53 -8.34 -15.75 3.39
CA GLN A 53 -8.53 -16.13 1.98
C GLN A 53 -8.87 -14.95 1.04
N ALA A 54 -9.56 -13.91 1.51
CA ALA A 54 -9.92 -12.77 0.64
C ALA A 54 -8.80 -11.73 0.48
N THR A 55 -7.70 -11.88 1.20
CA THR A 55 -6.61 -10.91 1.25
C THR A 55 -5.60 -11.14 0.13
N VAL A 56 -5.22 -10.06 -0.54
CA VAL A 56 -4.23 -10.09 -1.62
C VAL A 56 -2.92 -9.49 -1.13
N HIS A 57 -1.84 -10.24 -1.29
CA HIS A 57 -0.49 -9.79 -1.00
C HIS A 57 0.18 -9.33 -2.28
N LEU A 58 0.82 -8.17 -2.23
CA LEU A 58 1.74 -7.68 -3.25
C LEU A 58 3.15 -7.83 -2.69
N VAL A 59 4.04 -8.49 -3.41
CA VAL A 59 5.41 -8.78 -2.97
C VAL A 59 6.39 -8.31 -4.03
N ALA A 60 7.34 -7.49 -3.63
CA ALA A 60 8.43 -7.03 -4.47
C ALA A 60 9.68 -7.86 -4.20
N LEU A 61 10.31 -8.31 -5.27
CA LEU A 61 11.47 -9.19 -5.26
C LEU A 61 12.65 -8.47 -5.90
N SER A 62 13.82 -8.55 -5.26
CA SER A 62 15.07 -8.01 -5.80
C SER A 62 15.52 -8.79 -7.04
N ALA A 63 16.59 -8.33 -7.71
CA ALA A 63 17.19 -9.06 -8.82
C ALA A 63 17.68 -10.47 -8.41
N ASP A 64 18.03 -10.66 -7.13
CA ASP A 64 18.48 -11.93 -6.55
C ASP A 64 17.32 -12.80 -6.05
N GLY A 65 16.07 -12.43 -6.36
CA GLY A 65 14.88 -13.17 -5.95
C GLY A 65 14.56 -13.09 -4.45
N GLN A 66 15.12 -12.10 -3.74
CA GLN A 66 14.83 -11.89 -2.32
C GLN A 66 13.69 -10.90 -2.11
N VAL A 67 12.81 -11.15 -1.15
CA VAL A 67 11.74 -10.19 -0.80
C VAL A 67 12.36 -8.88 -0.29
N CYS A 68 12.09 -7.80 -1.02
CA CYS A 68 12.55 -6.45 -0.70
C CYS A 68 11.40 -5.47 -0.44
N GLY A 69 10.15 -5.91 -0.61
CA GLY A 69 8.97 -5.15 -0.22
C GLY A 69 7.69 -5.97 -0.21
N CYS A 70 6.70 -5.48 0.52
CA CYS A 70 5.35 -6.02 0.55
C CYS A 70 4.29 -4.94 0.76
N ALA A 71 3.07 -5.29 0.37
CA ALA A 71 1.83 -4.61 0.72
C ALA A 71 0.70 -5.65 0.83
N ARG A 72 -0.35 -5.33 1.59
CA ARG A 72 -1.51 -6.19 1.77
C ARG A 72 -2.79 -5.40 1.49
N LEU A 73 -3.62 -5.91 0.59
CA LEU A 73 -4.91 -5.35 0.19
C LEU A 73 -6.03 -6.26 0.69
N MET A 74 -7.00 -5.67 1.38
CA MET A 74 -8.12 -6.39 2.00
C MET A 74 -9.45 -5.74 1.59
N PRO A 75 -10.48 -6.50 1.21
CA PRO A 75 -11.78 -5.93 0.91
C PRO A 75 -12.45 -5.46 2.20
N THR A 76 -13.00 -4.24 2.21
CA THR A 76 -13.66 -3.70 3.42
C THR A 76 -14.99 -4.37 3.74
N THR A 77 -15.53 -5.18 2.82
CA THR A 77 -16.72 -6.04 3.04
C THR A 77 -16.43 -7.24 3.96
N GLY A 78 -15.17 -7.59 4.17
CA GLY A 78 -14.73 -8.63 5.10
C GLY A 78 -13.80 -8.07 6.18
N PRO A 79 -13.21 -8.93 7.04
CA PRO A 79 -12.27 -8.57 8.11
C PRO A 79 -11.21 -7.54 7.68
N CYS A 80 -11.05 -6.44 8.43
CA CYS A 80 -10.07 -5.39 8.16
C CYS A 80 -9.67 -4.63 9.43
N LEU A 81 -8.48 -4.01 9.39
CA LEU A 81 -7.84 -3.40 10.54
C LEU A 81 -8.64 -2.20 11.07
N LEU A 82 -9.15 -1.34 10.18
CA LEU A 82 -9.90 -0.15 10.58
C LEU A 82 -11.19 -0.50 11.31
N ARG A 83 -11.88 -1.58 10.92
CA ARG A 83 -13.12 -2.01 11.58
C ARG A 83 -12.86 -2.82 12.84
N ASP A 84 -11.93 -3.76 12.78
CA ASP A 84 -11.83 -4.80 13.80
C ASP A 84 -10.81 -4.46 14.90
N VAL A 85 -9.87 -3.52 14.64
CA VAL A 85 -8.83 -3.09 15.61
C VAL A 85 -8.93 -1.60 15.95
N PHE A 86 -9.23 -0.77 14.95
CA PHE A 86 -9.26 0.70 15.11
C PHE A 86 -10.61 1.37 14.84
N PRO A 87 -11.77 0.79 15.24
CA PRO A 87 -13.07 1.39 14.92
C PRO A 87 -13.25 2.79 15.51
N GLN A 88 -12.57 3.08 16.63
CA GLN A 88 -12.57 4.37 17.30
C GLN A 88 -11.94 5.52 16.49
N LEU A 89 -11.19 5.21 15.41
CA LEU A 89 -10.59 6.26 14.59
C LEU A 89 -11.62 6.97 13.72
N VAL A 90 -12.76 6.35 13.42
CA VAL A 90 -13.81 6.90 12.57
C VAL A 90 -15.12 7.07 13.32
N SER A 91 -16.02 7.90 12.79
CA SER A 91 -17.31 8.13 13.41
C SER A 91 -18.13 6.83 13.39
N PRO A 92 -18.93 6.57 14.44
CA PRO A 92 -19.90 5.47 14.40
C PRO A 92 -20.75 5.54 13.12
N GLY A 93 -20.84 4.42 12.39
CA GLY A 93 -21.55 4.34 11.11
C GLY A 93 -20.78 4.80 9.88
N SER A 94 -19.55 5.31 10.02
CA SER A 94 -18.67 5.71 8.90
C SER A 94 -17.62 4.65 8.53
N LEU A 95 -17.70 3.47 9.14
CA LEU A 95 -16.83 2.35 8.82
C LEU A 95 -17.07 1.89 7.37
N PRO A 96 -16.03 1.87 6.52
CA PRO A 96 -16.17 1.37 5.16
C PRO A 96 -16.58 -0.11 5.15
N ALA A 97 -17.63 -0.43 4.40
CA ALA A 97 -18.05 -1.78 4.10
C ALA A 97 -18.60 -1.83 2.67
N SER A 98 -17.72 -1.72 1.68
CA SER A 98 -18.10 -1.59 0.26
C SER A 98 -17.19 -2.42 -0.63
N PRO A 99 -17.71 -3.09 -1.67
CA PRO A 99 -16.87 -3.80 -2.64
C PRO A 99 -15.95 -2.85 -3.43
N SER A 100 -16.28 -1.56 -3.50
CA SER A 100 -15.46 -0.53 -4.15
C SER A 100 -14.42 0.12 -3.22
N ILE A 101 -14.34 -0.29 -1.95
CA ILE A 101 -13.38 0.24 -0.99
C ILE A 101 -12.51 -0.89 -0.46
N TRP A 102 -11.21 -0.72 -0.59
CA TRP A 102 -10.20 -1.67 -0.14
C TRP A 102 -9.33 -1.04 0.95
N GLU A 103 -8.82 -1.85 1.87
CA GLU A 103 -7.87 -1.41 2.89
C GLU A 103 -6.45 -1.85 2.54
N LEU A 104 -5.50 -0.90 2.59
CA LEU A 104 -4.08 -1.14 2.47
C LEU A 104 -3.45 -1.25 3.87
N SER A 105 -2.74 -2.34 4.11
CA SER A 105 -1.96 -2.58 5.33
C SER A 105 -0.61 -3.22 5.00
N ARG A 106 0.26 -3.37 6.02
CA ARG A 106 1.59 -4.01 5.91
C ARG A 106 2.42 -3.51 4.73
N PHE A 107 2.37 -2.20 4.46
CA PHE A 107 3.17 -1.56 3.42
C PHE A 107 4.60 -1.32 3.91
N ALA A 108 5.57 -1.97 3.29
CA ALA A 108 6.98 -1.74 3.54
C ALA A 108 7.79 -2.14 2.30
N ALA A 109 8.73 -1.30 1.87
CA ALA A 109 9.67 -1.67 0.81
C ALA A 109 10.99 -0.91 0.97
N SER A 110 12.03 -1.45 0.36
CA SER A 110 13.36 -0.84 0.32
C SER A 110 14.05 -1.14 -1.00
N GLY A 111 14.83 -0.18 -1.51
CA GLY A 111 15.76 -0.45 -2.62
C GLY A 111 15.10 -0.66 -3.99
N LEU A 112 13.82 -0.30 -4.17
CA LEU A 112 13.14 -0.40 -5.46
C LEU A 112 13.43 0.85 -6.32
N PRO A 113 13.78 0.70 -7.61
CA PRO A 113 13.98 1.83 -8.50
C PRO A 113 12.70 2.67 -8.64
N ASP A 114 12.84 3.98 -8.47
CA ASP A 114 11.77 4.95 -8.71
C ASP A 114 11.65 5.23 -10.21
N HIS A 115 10.45 5.04 -10.74
CA HIS A 115 10.14 5.24 -12.17
C HIS A 115 10.34 6.68 -12.64
N ARG A 116 10.31 7.67 -11.74
CA ARG A 116 10.43 9.10 -12.09
C ARG A 116 11.85 9.60 -12.06
N THR A 117 12.66 9.10 -11.12
CA THR A 117 13.98 9.68 -10.82
C THR A 117 15.14 8.71 -11.01
N GLY A 118 14.88 7.40 -11.14
CA GLY A 118 15.91 6.36 -11.14
C GLY A 118 16.56 6.13 -9.77
N SER A 119 16.22 6.92 -8.75
CA SER A 119 16.68 6.73 -7.37
C SER A 119 15.92 5.59 -6.70
N THR A 120 16.47 4.91 -5.70
CA THR A 120 15.72 3.86 -5.00
C THR A 120 14.81 4.41 -3.91
N SER A 121 13.53 4.06 -3.90
CA SER A 121 12.57 4.46 -2.86
C SER A 121 11.62 3.31 -2.48
N GLY A 122 11.30 3.19 -1.19
CA GLY A 122 10.24 2.27 -0.74
C GLY A 122 8.86 2.65 -1.28
N MET A 123 8.65 3.92 -1.64
CA MET A 123 7.39 4.38 -2.23
C MET A 123 7.18 3.92 -3.67
N SER A 124 8.20 3.38 -4.33
CA SER A 124 8.08 2.89 -5.71
C SER A 124 7.17 1.66 -5.84
N LEU A 125 6.90 0.95 -4.72
CA LEU A 125 5.89 -0.12 -4.69
C LEU A 125 4.45 0.40 -4.61
N PHE A 126 4.26 1.63 -4.11
CA PHE A 126 2.94 2.17 -3.81
C PHE A 126 2.00 2.24 -5.03
N PRO A 127 2.45 2.73 -6.21
CA PRO A 127 1.60 2.79 -7.41
C PRO A 127 1.08 1.41 -7.83
N TYR A 128 1.89 0.36 -7.69
CA TYR A 128 1.48 -1.01 -8.00
C TYR A 128 0.35 -1.51 -7.09
N ALA A 129 0.42 -1.20 -5.79
CA ALA A 129 -0.67 -1.53 -4.86
C ALA A 129 -1.97 -0.80 -5.23
N MET A 130 -1.89 0.47 -5.65
CA MET A 130 -3.06 1.23 -6.09
C MET A 130 -3.63 0.70 -7.40
N ALA A 131 -2.77 0.38 -8.38
CA ALA A 131 -3.19 -0.19 -9.66
C ALA A 131 -3.85 -1.56 -9.45
N LEU A 132 -3.30 -2.38 -8.57
CA LEU A 132 -3.88 -3.67 -8.22
C LEU A 132 -5.25 -3.52 -7.55
N ALA A 133 -5.38 -2.63 -6.57
CA ALA A 133 -6.68 -2.34 -5.96
C ALA A 133 -7.71 -1.83 -6.99
N LEU A 134 -7.30 -0.92 -7.90
CA LEU A 134 -8.14 -0.43 -8.99
C LEU A 134 -8.63 -1.59 -9.88
N SER A 135 -7.78 -2.56 -10.18
CA SER A 135 -8.15 -3.73 -10.99
C SER A 135 -9.23 -4.61 -10.35
N PHE A 136 -9.36 -4.57 -9.02
CA PHE A 136 -10.44 -5.23 -8.28
C PHE A 136 -11.70 -4.36 -8.13
N GLY A 137 -11.80 -3.28 -8.89
CA GLY A 137 -12.94 -2.35 -8.85
C GLY A 137 -12.89 -1.33 -7.71
N ALA A 138 -11.75 -1.17 -7.04
CA ALA A 138 -11.63 -0.16 -6.00
C ALA A 138 -11.69 1.25 -6.59
N THR A 139 -12.58 2.09 -6.05
CA THR A 139 -12.60 3.54 -6.30
C THR A 139 -11.96 4.32 -5.17
N ARG A 140 -11.67 3.65 -4.05
CA ARG A 140 -11.00 4.23 -2.89
C ARG A 140 -10.20 3.18 -2.14
N VAL A 141 -9.04 3.58 -1.65
CA VAL A 141 -8.24 2.80 -0.70
C VAL A 141 -8.20 3.53 0.62
N VAL A 142 -8.47 2.81 1.71
CA VAL A 142 -8.33 3.29 3.08
C VAL A 142 -7.14 2.64 3.77
N GLY A 143 -6.65 3.22 4.86
CA GLY A 143 -5.61 2.61 5.66
C GLY A 143 -5.44 3.29 7.02
N VAL A 144 -4.96 2.50 7.98
CA VAL A 144 -4.50 2.99 9.28
C VAL A 144 -2.99 3.12 9.22
N LEU A 145 -2.47 4.33 9.45
CA LEU A 145 -1.07 4.64 9.26
C LEU A 145 -0.57 5.65 10.28
N SER A 146 0.72 5.60 10.60
CA SER A 146 1.31 6.59 11.50
C SER A 146 1.30 7.99 10.89
N HIS A 147 1.28 9.04 11.71
CA HIS A 147 1.39 10.42 11.21
C HIS A 147 2.62 10.65 10.34
N SER A 148 3.75 9.99 10.64
CA SER A 148 4.98 10.07 9.84
C SER A 148 4.80 9.49 8.44
N VAL A 149 4.13 8.35 8.32
CA VAL A 149 3.75 7.77 7.02
C VAL A 149 2.75 8.66 6.30
N ALA A 150 1.79 9.26 7.01
CA ALA A 150 0.81 10.19 6.42
C ALA A 150 1.50 11.38 5.75
N ARG A 151 2.47 11.97 6.46
CA ARG A 151 3.30 13.06 5.94
C ARG A 151 4.14 12.62 4.74
N LEU A 152 4.73 11.43 4.81
CA LEU A 152 5.48 10.87 3.69
C LEU A 152 4.60 10.75 2.45
N TYR A 153 3.42 10.14 2.56
CA TYR A 153 2.49 9.97 1.44
C TYR A 153 2.09 11.29 0.80
N ARG A 154 1.76 12.30 1.62
CA ARG A 154 1.45 13.66 1.12
C ARG A 154 2.65 14.31 0.42
N ARG A 155 3.87 14.14 0.94
CA ARG A 155 5.09 14.64 0.30
C ARG A 155 5.37 13.97 -1.05
N PHE A 156 4.94 12.73 -1.22
CA PHE A 156 4.97 12.01 -2.50
C PHE A 156 3.85 12.43 -3.47
N GLY A 157 3.04 13.43 -3.12
CA GLY A 157 2.01 14.01 -4.00
C GLY A 157 0.67 13.26 -3.97
N LEU A 158 0.47 12.35 -3.02
CA LEU A 158 -0.80 11.64 -2.83
C LEU A 158 -1.84 12.57 -2.19
N ASP A 159 -3.06 12.57 -2.74
CA ASP A 159 -4.23 13.22 -2.13
C ASP A 159 -4.75 12.36 -0.96
N LEU A 160 -4.00 12.38 0.14
CA LEU A 160 -4.31 11.62 1.35
C LEU A 160 -5.28 12.41 2.24
N ARG A 161 -6.55 12.00 2.22
CA ARG A 161 -7.62 12.60 3.03
C ARG A 161 -7.72 11.93 4.39
N ASP A 162 -7.83 12.73 5.43
CA ASP A 162 -8.15 12.23 6.77
C ASP A 162 -9.64 11.84 6.80
N ILE A 163 -9.94 10.64 7.28
CA ILE A 163 -11.32 10.16 7.46
C ILE A 163 -11.65 9.95 8.94
N GLY A 164 -10.69 10.24 9.83
CA GLY A 164 -10.87 10.07 11.26
C GLY A 164 -11.57 11.25 11.93
N VAL A 165 -12.07 11.02 13.15
CA VAL A 165 -12.85 12.02 13.91
C VAL A 165 -12.00 12.95 14.79
N GLY A 166 -10.74 13.15 14.41
CA GLY A 166 -9.73 13.80 15.25
C GLY A 166 -9.02 12.81 16.17
N ALA A 167 -7.80 13.17 16.58
CA ALA A 167 -6.91 12.26 17.30
C ALA A 167 -7.54 11.78 18.60
N ALA A 168 -7.58 10.47 18.82
CA ALA A 168 -7.87 9.90 20.12
C ALA A 168 -6.93 10.53 21.16
N PRO A 169 -7.43 11.08 22.29
CA PRO A 169 -6.57 11.59 23.34
C PRO A 169 -5.77 10.44 23.95
N GLY A 170 -4.46 10.43 23.67
CA GLY A 170 -3.51 9.50 24.27
C GLY A 170 -3.45 8.12 23.60
N ARG A 171 -2.22 7.76 23.18
CA ARG A 171 -1.72 6.41 22.79
C ARG A 171 -1.88 5.92 21.35
N ALA A 172 -2.76 6.47 20.50
CA ALA A 172 -2.77 6.09 19.09
C ALA A 172 -1.94 7.07 18.24
N SER A 173 -0.68 6.73 17.93
CA SER A 173 0.17 7.50 17.00
C SER A 173 -0.21 7.31 15.53
N VAL A 174 -1.47 6.98 15.27
CA VAL A 174 -1.99 6.54 13.97
C VAL A 174 -3.24 7.33 13.60
N VAL A 175 -3.47 7.45 12.30
CA VAL A 175 -4.64 8.09 11.69
C VAL A 175 -5.28 7.15 10.69
N ALA A 176 -6.60 7.25 10.55
CA ALA A 176 -7.33 6.64 9.45
C ALA A 176 -7.32 7.61 8.27
N SER A 177 -6.92 7.13 7.10
CA SER A 177 -6.86 7.98 5.91
C SER A 177 -7.36 7.23 4.68
N SER A 178 -7.77 8.00 3.67
CA SER A 178 -8.25 7.49 2.39
C SER A 178 -7.58 8.17 1.21
N ILE A 179 -7.46 7.44 0.11
CA ILE A 179 -7.01 7.90 -1.20
C ILE A 179 -8.07 7.48 -2.21
N ASP A 180 -8.61 8.43 -2.96
CA ASP A 180 -9.49 8.13 -4.08
C ASP A 180 -8.66 7.58 -5.25
N LEU A 181 -9.17 6.56 -5.93
CA LEU A 181 -8.57 5.98 -7.12
C LEU A 181 -9.31 6.47 -8.37
N GLY A 182 -8.56 7.11 -9.26
CA GLY A 182 -9.06 7.62 -10.53
C GLY A 182 -7.92 8.16 -11.39
N PRO A 183 -8.21 8.59 -12.63
CA PRO A 183 -7.18 9.08 -13.55
C PRO A 183 -6.29 10.17 -12.95
N ALA A 184 -6.87 11.08 -12.16
CA ALA A 184 -6.13 12.14 -11.47
C ALA A 184 -5.09 11.60 -10.47
N SER A 185 -5.39 10.51 -9.77
CA SER A 185 -4.50 9.90 -8.77
C SER A 185 -3.26 9.30 -9.43
N PHE A 186 -3.44 8.59 -10.54
CA PHE A 186 -2.33 8.00 -11.32
C PHE A 186 -1.52 9.06 -12.07
N HIS A 187 -2.17 10.13 -12.55
CA HIS A 187 -1.47 11.30 -13.09
C HIS A 187 -0.54 11.94 -12.05
N ARG A 188 -0.99 12.11 -10.80
CA ARG A 188 -0.14 12.63 -9.70
C ARG A 188 1.03 11.70 -9.38
N LEU A 189 0.81 10.39 -9.44
CA LEU A 189 1.86 9.38 -9.32
C LEU A 189 2.82 9.36 -10.51
N GLY A 190 2.41 9.89 -11.66
CA GLY A 190 3.20 9.88 -12.89
C GLY A 190 3.37 8.48 -13.46
N CYS A 191 2.38 7.61 -13.25
CA CYS A 191 2.40 6.23 -13.72
C CYS A 191 1.11 5.92 -14.47
N ASP A 192 1.19 5.03 -15.44
CA ASP A 192 0.03 4.46 -16.11
C ASP A 192 -0.40 3.16 -15.41
N PRO A 193 -1.65 3.04 -14.93
CA PRO A 193 -2.10 1.86 -14.19
C PRO A 193 -2.07 0.57 -15.02
N VAL A 194 -2.31 0.65 -16.33
CA VAL A 194 -2.27 -0.54 -17.21
C VAL A 194 -0.84 -1.07 -17.30
N THR A 195 0.13 -0.18 -17.48
CA THR A 195 1.56 -0.52 -17.50
C THR A 195 2.01 -1.12 -16.17
N LEU A 196 1.54 -0.57 -15.04
CA LEU A 196 1.84 -1.11 -13.71
C LEU A 196 1.28 -2.52 -13.54
N LEU A 197 0.03 -2.76 -13.95
CA LEU A 197 -0.63 -4.07 -13.87
C LEU A 197 0.07 -5.12 -14.72
N ASN A 198 0.46 -4.78 -15.95
CA ASN A 198 1.19 -5.68 -16.84
C ASN A 198 2.57 -6.09 -16.30
N ALA A 199 3.13 -5.31 -15.36
CA ALA A 199 4.38 -5.62 -14.69
C ALA A 199 4.20 -6.43 -13.39
N ILE A 200 2.96 -6.73 -12.98
CA ILE A 200 2.65 -7.61 -11.84
C ILE A 200 2.40 -9.02 -12.37
N THR A 201 3.13 -10.00 -11.85
CA THR A 201 2.78 -11.41 -12.02
C THR A 201 1.67 -11.77 -11.05
N LEU A 202 0.44 -11.93 -11.55
CA LEU A 202 -0.68 -12.45 -10.76
C LEU A 202 -0.55 -13.97 -10.62
N VAL A 203 -0.74 -14.47 -9.40
CA VAL A 203 -0.75 -15.90 -9.08
C VAL A 203 -2.08 -16.25 -8.44
N GLY A 204 -2.65 -17.37 -8.89
CA GLY A 204 -3.97 -17.83 -8.48
C GLY A 204 -5.04 -17.57 -9.54
N GLU A 205 -6.00 -18.49 -9.66
CA GLU A 205 -7.11 -18.38 -10.62
C GLU A 205 -8.30 -17.58 -10.07
N HIS A 206 -8.32 -17.27 -8.76
CA HIS A 206 -9.52 -16.82 -8.05
C HIS A 206 -9.43 -15.41 -7.46
N LEU A 207 -8.58 -14.54 -7.99
CA LEU A 207 -8.67 -13.10 -7.72
C LEU A 207 -10.07 -12.58 -8.11
N PRO A 208 -10.58 -11.48 -7.50
CA PRO A 208 -11.87 -10.88 -7.89
C PRO A 208 -11.95 -10.78 -9.42
N PRO A 209 -13.13 -11.04 -10.02
CA PRO A 209 -13.25 -11.39 -11.44
C PRO A 209 -12.51 -10.36 -12.30
N GLU A 210 -11.72 -10.89 -13.25
CA GLU A 210 -10.86 -10.23 -14.25
C GLU A 210 -10.67 -8.71 -14.11
N PRO A 211 -9.42 -8.19 -14.06
CA PRO A 211 -9.08 -6.77 -14.08
C PRO A 211 -9.94 -5.91 -15.03
N CYS A 212 -11.11 -5.46 -14.58
CA CYS A 212 -11.99 -4.66 -15.41
C CYS A 212 -11.65 -3.21 -15.09
N MET A 213 -10.70 -2.67 -15.85
CA MET A 213 -10.36 -1.26 -15.75
C MET A 213 -11.65 -0.45 -16.00
N PRO A 214 -11.97 0.51 -15.11
CA PRO A 214 -13.11 1.37 -15.36
C PRO A 214 -12.96 2.05 -16.73
N ALA A 215 -14.06 2.21 -17.47
CA ALA A 215 -14.03 2.72 -18.86
C ALA A 215 -13.26 4.05 -19.03
N CYS A 216 -13.15 4.87 -17.98
CA CYS A 216 -12.40 6.12 -17.96
C CYS A 216 -10.87 5.98 -18.02
N PHE A 217 -10.31 4.77 -17.93
CA PHE A 217 -8.88 4.50 -18.09
C PHE A 217 -8.50 3.98 -19.47
N HIS A 218 -9.45 3.83 -20.39
CA HIS A 218 -9.11 3.60 -21.80
C HIS A 218 -8.56 4.91 -22.39
N PRO A 219 -7.40 4.88 -23.06
CA PRO A 219 -6.87 6.09 -23.68
C PRO A 219 -7.85 6.57 -24.74
N ALA A 220 -8.42 7.76 -24.53
CA ALA A 220 -9.06 8.50 -25.60
C ALA A 220 -8.01 8.71 -26.70
N GLN A 221 -8.35 8.39 -27.96
CA GLN A 221 -7.47 8.62 -29.10
C GLN A 221 -7.03 10.09 -29.10
N ALA A 222 -5.75 10.32 -28.86
CA ALA A 222 -5.19 11.66 -28.72
C ALA A 222 -5.00 12.30 -30.10
N ASN A 223 -5.66 13.45 -30.30
CA ASN A 223 -5.37 14.38 -31.37
C ASN A 223 -4.22 15.31 -30.90
N PRO A 224 -3.14 15.53 -31.66
CA PRO A 224 -1.93 16.15 -31.12
C PRO A 224 -1.97 17.67 -31.28
N LEU A 225 -1.77 18.42 -30.20
CA LEU A 225 -1.31 19.82 -30.27
C LEU A 225 -0.35 20.17 -29.12
N ALA A 226 0.86 20.52 -29.58
CA ALA A 226 1.78 21.58 -29.16
C ALA A 226 2.30 21.69 -27.71
N SER A 227 3.63 21.76 -27.70
CA SER A 227 4.61 21.86 -26.63
C SER A 227 4.83 23.27 -26.04
N GLY A 228 5.32 23.30 -24.79
CA GLY A 228 6.09 24.38 -24.17
C GLY A 228 5.95 24.31 -22.65
N GLY A 229 6.96 24.36 -21.78
CA GLY A 229 8.39 24.61 -21.89
C GLY A 229 8.88 25.25 -20.58
N ARG A 230 9.72 24.52 -19.83
CA ARG A 230 10.75 24.93 -18.82
C ARG A 230 10.36 25.63 -17.50
N GLY A 231 11.10 25.26 -16.45
CA GLY A 231 11.40 26.11 -15.29
C GLY A 231 11.81 25.33 -14.04
N ASP A 232 13.12 25.20 -13.80
CA ASP A 232 13.78 24.45 -12.72
C ASP A 232 14.31 25.40 -11.62
N GLY A 233 14.40 24.97 -10.36
CA GLY A 233 15.04 25.73 -9.27
C GLY A 233 14.77 25.20 -7.84
N PRO A 234 15.74 25.28 -6.89
CA PRO A 234 16.02 24.18 -5.95
C PRO A 234 15.54 24.35 -4.49
N LEU A 235 15.50 23.21 -3.79
CA LEU A 235 15.11 22.97 -2.38
C LEU A 235 16.20 23.33 -1.37
N PRO A 236 15.85 23.65 -0.10
CA PRO A 236 16.73 23.49 1.04
C PRO A 236 16.39 22.26 1.89
N VAL A 237 17.45 21.65 2.41
CA VAL A 237 17.55 20.49 3.33
C VAL A 237 17.43 20.98 4.77
N CYS A 238 16.72 20.24 5.64
CA CYS A 238 16.85 20.37 7.10
C CYS A 238 16.70 19.02 7.81
N ASP A 239 17.48 18.89 8.88
CA ASP A 239 17.90 17.69 9.61
C ASP A 239 16.83 16.92 10.39
N ASN A 240 17.10 15.62 10.55
CA ASN A 240 16.35 14.65 11.35
C ASN A 240 16.78 14.68 12.82
N SER A 241 15.82 14.84 13.74
CA SER A 241 15.98 14.46 15.15
C SER A 241 14.95 13.41 15.52
N THR A 242 15.44 12.33 16.12
CA THR A 242 14.78 11.05 16.34
C THR A 242 14.01 11.04 17.66
N ALA A 243 12.73 10.67 17.62
CA ALA A 243 11.98 10.25 18.81
C ALA A 243 11.29 8.91 18.51
N HIS A 244 11.73 7.86 19.20
CA HIS A 244 11.19 6.51 19.09
C HIS A 244 9.97 6.35 20.00
N THR A 245 8.80 6.14 19.39
CA THR A 245 7.57 5.74 20.09
C THR A 245 7.17 4.36 19.56
N ARG A 246 7.02 3.38 20.47
CA ARG A 246 6.49 2.05 20.16
C ARG A 246 5.04 2.19 19.69
N ALA A 247 4.73 1.70 18.50
CA ALA A 247 3.37 1.60 18.01
C ALA A 247 2.86 0.19 18.30
N ILE A 248 1.79 0.09 19.08
CA ILE A 248 0.97 -1.13 19.16
C ILE A 248 0.08 -1.09 17.91
N VAL A 249 0.19 -2.10 17.05
CA VAL A 249 -0.56 -2.21 15.78
C VAL A 249 -1.20 -3.58 15.70
#